data_AF-A0A7K6M0T6-F1
#
_entry.id   AF-A0A7K6M0T6-F1
#
_cell.length_a   1.000
_cell.length_b   1.000
_cell.length_c   1.000
_cell.angle_alpha   90.00
_cell.angle_beta   90.00
_cell.angle_gamma   90.00
#
_symmetry.space_group_name_H-M   'P 1'
#
loop_
_entity.id
_entity.type
_entity.pdbx_description
1 polymer ?
#
loop_
_entity_poly.entity_id
_entity_poly.type
_entity_poly.pdbx_seq_one_letter_code
_entity_poly.pdbx_strand_id
1 'polypeptide(L)'
;QEYLDFRKERSRMLLSRRNQLLLEFSFWNEPQPRQGPNIYELRTYKLKPGTMIEWGNNWARAIKYRQENQEAVGGFFSQIGELYVVHHLWAYRDLQSREETRNAAWRKRGWDENVYYTGEWDPHLLWGPPGHAGDPLASPLSFPSPVPLIRTMESRIMIPLKISPLQ
;
A
#
# COMPACT_ATOMS: atom_id res chain seq x y z
N GLN A 1 -5.18 33.06 26.85
CA GLN A 1 -5.72 32.26 27.97
C GLN A 1 -6.56 31.10 27.44
N GLU A 2 -7.64 31.38 26.70
CA GLU A 2 -8.55 30.41 26.06
C GLU A 2 -7.87 29.24 25.31
N TYR A 3 -6.87 29.51 24.45
CA TYR A 3 -6.14 28.46 23.73
C TYR A 3 -5.42 27.46 24.65
N LEU A 4 -4.86 27.95 25.76
CA LEU A 4 -4.13 27.11 26.72
C LEU A 4 -5.11 26.23 27.51
N ASP A 5 -6.26 26.77 27.89
CA ASP A 5 -7.33 26.06 28.58
C ASP A 5 -7.93 24.98 27.67
N PHE A 6 -8.24 25.32 26.41
CA PHE A 6 -8.68 24.36 25.39
C PHE A 6 -7.64 23.26 25.13
N ARG A 7 -6.35 23.60 25.04
CA ARG A 7 -5.27 22.62 24.88
C ARG A 7 -5.22 21.65 26.08
N LYS A 8 -5.46 22.16 27.29
CA LYS A 8 -5.49 21.38 28.53
C LYS A 8 -6.69 20.44 28.56
N GLU A 9 -7.89 20.89 28.20
CA GLU A 9 -9.07 20.03 28.09
C GLU A 9 -8.93 18.95 27.02
N ARG A 10 -8.53 19.35 25.80
CA ARG A 10 -8.27 18.43 24.68
C ARG A 10 -7.25 17.37 25.05
N SER A 11 -6.23 17.71 25.85
CA SER A 11 -5.23 16.73 26.28
C SER A 11 -5.81 15.59 27.13
N ARG A 12 -6.94 15.81 27.81
CA ARG A 12 -7.66 14.77 28.58
C ARG A 12 -8.51 13.86 27.69
N MET A 13 -8.83 14.28 26.46
CA MET A 13 -9.62 13.50 25.50
C MET A 13 -8.76 12.61 24.60
N LEU A 14 -7.45 12.87 24.53
CA LEU A 14 -6.52 12.09 23.71
C LEU A 14 -6.16 10.78 24.41
N LEU A 15 -6.82 9.68 24.03
CA LEU A 15 -6.59 8.36 24.61
C LEU A 15 -5.25 7.74 24.21
N SER A 16 -4.82 7.94 22.96
CA SER A 16 -3.52 7.45 22.49
C SER A 16 -2.99 8.30 21.34
N ARG A 17 -1.66 8.37 21.21
CA ARG A 17 -0.97 9.00 20.09
C ARG A 17 0.15 8.09 19.62
N ARG A 18 0.23 7.85 18.32
CA ARG A 18 1.36 7.19 17.66
C ARG A 18 1.99 8.19 16.71
N ASN A 19 3.31 8.33 16.80
CA ASN A 19 4.10 9.15 15.90
C ASN A 19 5.07 8.23 15.15
N GLN A 20 5.20 8.44 13.85
CA GLN A 20 6.20 7.77 13.02
C GLN A 20 6.88 8.80 12.14
N LEU A 21 8.20 8.64 11.96
CA LEU A 21 8.95 9.35 10.94
C LEU A 21 9.16 8.38 9.79
N LEU A 22 8.77 8.80 8.59
CA LEU A 22 8.81 7.99 7.38
C LEU A 22 9.85 8.54 6.43
N LEU A 23 10.53 7.66 5.70
CA LEU A 23 11.39 7.99 4.58
C LEU A 23 10.77 7.44 3.30
N GLU A 24 10.97 8.16 2.21
CA GLU A 24 10.51 7.74 0.88
C GLU A 24 11.38 6.62 0.32
N PHE A 25 10.77 5.70 -0.42
CA PHE A 25 11.51 4.74 -1.24
C PHE A 25 12.09 5.45 -2.48
N SER A 26 13.39 5.30 -2.71
CA SER A 26 14.08 5.92 -3.87
C SER A 26 13.59 5.45 -5.25
N PHE A 27 12.86 4.34 -5.30
CA PHE A 27 12.27 3.79 -6.52
C PHE A 27 10.79 4.18 -6.70
N TRP A 28 10.22 4.92 -5.75
CA TRP A 28 8.91 5.52 -5.90
C TRP A 28 9.04 6.82 -6.71
N ASN A 29 8.03 7.11 -7.54
CA ASN A 29 8.04 8.35 -8.32
C ASN A 29 7.74 9.52 -7.39
N GLU A 30 8.33 10.68 -7.69
CA GLU A 30 7.97 11.92 -7.00
C GLU A 30 6.46 12.19 -7.15
N PRO A 31 5.78 12.61 -6.07
CA PRO A 31 4.37 12.92 -6.11
C PRO A 31 4.12 14.14 -7.00
N GLN A 32 3.46 13.94 -8.13
CA GLN A 32 3.06 15.01 -9.05
C GLN A 32 1.61 15.42 -8.83
N PRO A 33 1.23 16.67 -9.15
CA PRO A 33 -0.16 17.10 -9.22
C PRO A 33 -0.97 16.19 -10.16
N ARG A 34 -2.22 15.89 -9.77
CA ARG A 34 -3.10 14.97 -10.48
C ARG A 34 -4.40 15.67 -10.80
N GLN A 35 -4.93 15.45 -12.00
CA GLN A 35 -6.26 15.95 -12.34
C GLN A 35 -7.31 15.14 -11.60
N GLY A 36 -8.18 15.81 -10.84
CA GLY A 36 -9.28 15.20 -10.11
C GLY A 36 -10.64 15.28 -10.81
N PRO A 37 -11.70 14.80 -10.12
CA PRO A 37 -11.69 14.32 -8.75
C PRO A 37 -11.10 12.91 -8.58
N ASN A 38 -10.30 12.69 -7.53
CA ASN A 38 -9.71 11.41 -7.16
C ASN A 38 -10.10 10.98 -5.74
N ILE A 39 -10.14 9.66 -5.53
CA ILE A 39 -10.09 9.02 -4.23
C ILE A 39 -8.68 8.49 -3.97
N TYR A 40 -8.29 8.45 -2.70
CA TYR A 40 -6.96 8.01 -2.28
C TYR A 40 -7.05 6.76 -1.41
N GLU A 41 -6.14 5.82 -1.62
CA GLU A 41 -6.03 4.62 -0.81
C GLU A 41 -4.68 4.60 -0.09
N LEU A 42 -4.71 4.65 1.24
CA LEU A 42 -3.53 4.45 2.08
C LEU A 42 -3.45 2.99 2.51
N ARG A 43 -2.48 2.26 1.97
CA ARG A 43 -2.17 0.88 2.37
C ARG A 43 -0.99 0.87 3.33
N THR A 44 -1.13 0.19 4.46
CA THR A 44 -0.08 0.06 5.48
C THR A 44 0.21 -1.41 5.71
N TYR A 45 1.47 -1.83 5.55
CA TYR A 45 1.88 -3.22 5.80
C TYR A 45 2.88 -3.27 6.94
N LYS A 46 2.64 -4.19 7.88
CA LYS A 46 3.67 -4.59 8.85
C LYS A 46 4.39 -5.80 8.30
N LEU A 47 5.67 -5.66 8.05
CA LEU A 47 6.53 -6.70 7.54
C LEU A 47 7.07 -7.56 8.68
N LYS A 48 7.54 -8.75 8.33
CA LYS A 48 8.35 -9.58 9.21
C LYS A 48 9.64 -8.82 9.54
N PRO A 49 10.06 -8.77 10.82
CA PRO A 49 11.34 -8.15 11.18
C PRO A 49 12.49 -8.73 10.36
N GLY A 50 13.35 -7.85 9.84
CA GLY A 50 14.50 -8.22 9.01
C GLY A 50 14.22 -8.37 7.51
N THR A 51 12.97 -8.36 7.05
CA THR A 51 12.64 -8.59 5.62
C THR A 51 12.39 -7.31 4.82
N MET A 52 12.65 -6.13 5.40
CA MET A 52 12.39 -4.83 4.75
C MET A 52 13.17 -4.67 3.44
N ILE A 53 14.46 -5.05 3.44
CA ILE A 53 15.32 -4.94 2.25
C ILE A 53 14.86 -5.92 1.16
N GLU A 54 14.55 -7.15 1.55
CA GLU A 54 14.03 -8.18 0.63
C GLU A 54 12.72 -7.72 -0.02
N TRP A 55 11.76 -7.27 0.80
CA TRP A 55 10.49 -6.72 0.34
C TRP A 55 10.71 -5.51 -0.59
N GLY A 56 11.62 -4.60 -0.24
CA GLY A 56 11.94 -3.42 -1.02
C GLY A 56 12.54 -3.75 -2.39
N ASN A 57 13.46 -4.71 -2.45
CA ASN A 57 14.09 -5.15 -3.71
C ASN A 57 13.05 -5.76 -4.69
N ASN A 58 12.07 -6.49 -4.16
CA ASN A 58 10.97 -7.02 -4.96
C ASN A 58 10.05 -5.90 -5.47
N TRP A 59 9.69 -4.97 -4.58
CA TRP A 59 8.82 -3.85 -4.93
C TRP A 59 9.46 -2.86 -5.89
N ALA A 60 10.78 -2.67 -5.84
CA ALA A 60 11.51 -1.84 -6.81
C ALA A 60 11.35 -2.33 -8.26
N ARG A 61 11.13 -3.64 -8.46
CA ARG A 61 10.81 -4.22 -9.78
C ARG A 61 9.30 -4.15 -10.07
N ALA A 62 8.48 -4.54 -9.09
CA ALA A 62 7.03 -4.61 -9.26
C ALA A 62 6.36 -3.25 -9.50
N ILE A 63 6.85 -2.20 -8.83
CA ILE A 63 6.19 -0.88 -8.85
C ILE A 63 6.10 -0.28 -10.27
N LYS A 64 7.04 -0.63 -11.16
CA LYS A 64 7.08 -0.15 -12.55
C LYS A 64 5.77 -0.46 -13.29
N TYR A 65 5.24 -1.66 -13.09
CA TYR A 65 3.96 -2.09 -13.69
C TYR A 65 2.75 -1.27 -13.21
N ARG A 66 2.84 -0.66 -12.03
CA ARG A 66 1.80 0.19 -11.44
C ARG A 66 2.05 1.68 -11.65
N GLN A 67 3.26 2.09 -11.97
CA GLN A 67 3.54 3.46 -12.37
C GLN A 67 2.95 3.77 -13.74
N GLU A 68 2.84 2.77 -14.63
CA GLU A 68 2.24 2.90 -15.96
C GLU A 68 0.78 3.37 -15.96
N ASN A 69 -0.06 2.92 -15.00
CA ASN A 69 -1.45 3.41 -14.90
C ASN A 69 -1.58 4.65 -14.02
N GLN A 70 -0.43 5.27 -13.71
CA GLN A 70 -0.31 6.50 -12.95
C GLN A 70 -1.00 6.45 -11.58
N GLU A 71 -1.31 5.31 -10.97
CA GLU A 71 -1.99 5.30 -9.67
C GLU A 71 -1.05 5.54 -8.46
N ALA A 72 0.26 5.37 -8.65
CA ALA A 72 1.26 5.44 -7.57
C ALA A 72 1.53 6.90 -7.15
N VAL A 73 1.14 7.28 -5.94
CA VAL A 73 1.35 8.66 -5.42
C VAL A 73 2.63 8.75 -4.61
N GLY A 74 2.84 7.84 -3.66
CA GLY A 74 3.99 7.87 -2.75
C GLY A 74 4.15 6.55 -2.01
N GLY A 75 5.40 6.20 -1.68
CA GLY A 75 5.75 4.98 -0.98
C GLY A 75 6.80 5.27 0.07
N PHE A 76 6.54 4.84 1.29
CA PHE A 76 7.34 5.20 2.45
C PHE A 76 7.58 4.01 3.37
N PHE A 77 8.70 4.04 4.10
CA PHE A 77 9.00 3.09 5.17
C PHE A 77 9.29 3.82 6.48
N SER A 78 9.05 3.15 7.61
CA SER A 78 9.30 3.73 8.92
C SER A 78 10.78 3.76 9.29
N GLN A 79 11.28 4.96 9.59
CA GLN A 79 12.63 5.20 10.11
C GLN A 79 12.64 5.34 11.64
N ILE A 80 11.59 5.95 12.20
CA ILE A 80 11.41 6.12 13.65
C ILE A 80 9.96 5.79 14.02
N GLY A 81 9.76 5.15 15.18
CA GLY A 81 8.46 4.73 15.68
C GLY A 81 8.28 3.22 15.53
N GLU A 82 7.11 2.78 15.04
CA GLU A 82 6.89 1.36 14.74
C GLU A 82 7.67 0.96 13.47
N LEU A 83 8.68 0.11 13.61
CA LEU A 83 9.61 -0.32 12.56
C LEU A 83 9.03 -1.45 11.70
N TYR A 84 9.66 -1.70 10.55
CA TYR A 84 9.24 -2.70 9.56
C TYR A 84 7.82 -2.42 9.02
N VAL A 85 7.43 -1.15 8.98
CA VAL A 85 6.14 -0.72 8.44
C VAL A 85 6.38 0.02 7.14
N VAL A 86 5.61 -0.34 6.12
CA VAL A 86 5.55 0.40 4.86
C VAL A 86 4.19 0.99 4.63
N HIS A 87 4.17 2.15 3.98
CA HIS A 87 2.97 2.87 3.60
C HIS A 87 3.00 3.16 2.11
N HIS A 88 1.90 2.87 1.42
CA HIS A 88 1.71 3.25 0.03
C HIS A 88 0.47 4.10 -0.10
N LEU A 89 0.61 5.22 -0.77
CA LEU A 89 -0.50 6.08 -1.16
C LEU A 89 -0.78 5.88 -2.65
N TRP A 90 -2.03 5.55 -2.96
CA TRP A 90 -2.53 5.36 -4.31
C TRP A 90 -3.64 6.36 -4.59
N ALA A 91 -3.79 6.77 -5.85
CA ALA A 91 -4.88 7.62 -6.31
C ALA A 91 -5.64 6.92 -7.44
N TYR A 92 -6.96 6.99 -7.39
CA TYR A 92 -7.86 6.45 -8.40
C TYR A 92 -8.99 7.44 -8.64
N ARG A 93 -9.63 7.39 -9.82
CA ARG A 93 -10.79 8.24 -10.13
C ARG A 93 -11.99 7.89 -9.24
N ASP A 94 -12.23 6.59 -9.04
CA ASP A 94 -13.37 6.03 -8.31
C ASP A 94 -13.06 4.59 -7.84
N LEU A 95 -14.00 3.95 -7.11
CA LEU A 95 -13.81 2.59 -6.61
C LEU A 95 -13.81 1.53 -7.73
N GLN A 96 -14.47 1.80 -8.86
CA GLN A 96 -14.52 0.89 -9.99
C GLN A 96 -13.18 0.85 -10.74
N SER A 97 -12.65 2.02 -11.12
CA SER A 97 -11.33 2.17 -11.73
C SER A 97 -10.22 1.61 -10.82
N ARG A 98 -10.38 1.72 -9.49
CA ARG A 98 -9.52 1.04 -8.53
C ARG A 98 -9.55 -0.47 -8.69
N GLU A 99 -10.73 -1.09 -8.75
CA GLU A 99 -10.87 -2.53 -8.94
C GLU A 99 -10.28 -2.98 -10.28
N GLU A 100 -10.66 -2.29 -11.37
CA GLU A 100 -10.18 -2.56 -12.72
C GLU A 100 -8.64 -2.49 -12.80
N THR A 101 -8.04 -1.41 -12.27
CA THR A 101 -6.58 -1.20 -12.25
C THR A 101 -5.87 -2.30 -11.47
N ARG A 102 -6.40 -2.67 -10.30
CA ARG A 102 -5.83 -3.74 -9.48
C ARG A 102 -5.89 -5.10 -10.17
N ASN A 103 -7.01 -5.40 -10.83
CA ASN A 103 -7.18 -6.65 -11.58
C ASN A 103 -6.32 -6.68 -12.84
N ALA A 104 -6.13 -5.54 -13.51
CA ALA A 104 -5.24 -5.42 -14.66
C ALA A 104 -3.77 -5.67 -14.28
N ALA A 105 -3.32 -5.22 -13.11
CA ALA A 105 -1.95 -5.45 -12.64
C ALA A 105 -1.61 -6.95 -12.56
N TRP A 106 -2.55 -7.79 -12.11
CA TRP A 106 -2.37 -9.25 -12.07
C TRP A 106 -2.22 -9.92 -13.44
N ARG A 107 -2.64 -9.25 -14.53
CA ARG A 107 -2.48 -9.76 -15.90
C ARG A 107 -1.13 -9.39 -16.51
N LYS A 108 -0.33 -8.52 -15.86
CA LYS A 108 0.98 -8.10 -16.36
C LYS A 108 2.02 -9.17 -16.02
N ARG A 109 2.67 -9.72 -17.06
CA ARG A 109 3.71 -10.75 -16.92
C ARG A 109 4.86 -10.23 -16.05
N GLY A 110 5.18 -10.96 -14.98
CA GLY A 110 6.25 -10.62 -14.02
C GLY A 110 5.77 -9.80 -12.81
N TRP A 111 4.51 -9.34 -12.78
CA TRP A 111 3.94 -8.77 -11.56
C TRP A 111 3.86 -9.82 -10.44
N ASP A 112 3.23 -10.94 -10.75
CA ASP A 112 3.05 -12.11 -9.90
C ASP A 112 4.39 -12.63 -9.34
N GLU A 113 5.41 -12.83 -10.18
CA GLU A 113 6.73 -13.30 -9.74
C GLU A 113 7.36 -12.41 -8.66
N ASN A 114 7.11 -11.09 -8.72
CA ASN A 114 7.70 -10.14 -7.79
C ASN A 114 6.86 -9.93 -6.52
N VAL A 115 5.53 -10.09 -6.56
CA VAL A 115 4.68 -9.80 -5.39
C VAL A 115 4.13 -11.04 -4.70
N TYR A 116 4.04 -12.19 -5.37
CA TYR A 116 3.26 -13.35 -4.91
C TYR A 116 3.70 -13.91 -3.55
N TYR A 117 4.99 -13.89 -3.21
CA TYR A 117 5.44 -14.35 -1.88
C TYR A 117 5.56 -13.23 -0.84
N THR A 118 5.31 -11.98 -1.24
CA THR A 118 5.46 -10.84 -0.33
C THR A 118 4.29 -10.69 0.65
N GLY A 119 3.15 -11.35 0.43
CA GLY A 119 2.01 -11.32 1.35
C GLY A 119 1.16 -12.60 1.29
N GLU A 120 0.26 -12.77 2.27
CA GLU A 120 -0.82 -13.76 2.19
C GLU A 120 -1.92 -13.23 1.29
N TRP A 121 -2.17 -13.95 0.20
CA TRP A 121 -3.24 -13.63 -0.73
C TRP A 121 -4.42 -14.54 -0.44
N ASP A 122 -5.41 -14.03 0.30
CA ASP A 122 -6.68 -14.71 0.43
C ASP A 122 -7.41 -14.69 -0.93
N PRO A 123 -7.70 -15.85 -1.55
CA PRO A 123 -8.44 -15.92 -2.81
C PRO A 123 -9.89 -15.43 -2.70
N HIS A 124 -10.43 -15.25 -1.49
CA HIS A 124 -11.77 -14.71 -1.22
C HIS A 124 -11.79 -13.21 -0.92
N LEU A 125 -10.63 -12.59 -0.67
CA LEU A 125 -10.52 -11.14 -0.56
C LEU A 125 -10.09 -10.57 -1.91
N LEU A 126 -10.62 -9.40 -2.30
CA LEU A 126 -10.34 -8.64 -3.54
C LEU A 126 -8.86 -8.17 -3.69
N TRP A 127 -7.94 -8.81 -2.99
CA TRP A 127 -6.53 -8.47 -2.92
C TRP A 127 -5.61 -9.47 -3.63
N GLY A 128 -6.08 -10.69 -3.91
CA GLY A 128 -5.32 -11.76 -4.59
C GLY A 128 -5.51 -11.83 -6.12
N PRO A 129 -4.77 -12.71 -6.81
CA PRO A 129 -4.91 -12.91 -8.25
C PRO A 129 -6.32 -13.43 -8.60
N PRO A 130 -7.00 -12.86 -9.60
CA PRO A 130 -8.27 -13.39 -10.07
C PRO A 130 -8.01 -14.73 -10.78
N GLY A 131 -8.42 -15.85 -10.17
CA GLY A 131 -8.53 -17.14 -10.88
C GLY A 131 -7.64 -18.31 -10.43
N HIS A 132 -6.94 -18.27 -9.30
CA HIS A 132 -6.27 -19.49 -8.78
C HIS A 132 -7.19 -20.45 -8.00
N ALA A 133 -8.48 -20.16 -7.94
CA ALA A 133 -9.47 -21.15 -7.55
C ALA A 133 -9.72 -22.12 -8.71
N GLY A 134 -8.84 -23.11 -8.89
CA GLY A 134 -9.17 -24.34 -9.61
C GLY A 134 -8.55 -24.60 -10.99
N ASP A 135 -7.35 -24.10 -11.31
CA ASP A 135 -6.62 -24.56 -12.51
C ASP A 135 -5.67 -25.72 -12.16
N PRO A 136 -5.99 -26.98 -12.53
CA PRO A 136 -5.13 -28.14 -12.27
C PRO A 136 -3.89 -28.23 -13.18
N LEU A 137 -3.75 -27.34 -14.17
CA LEU A 137 -2.60 -27.27 -15.09
C LEU A 137 -1.61 -26.15 -14.75
N ALA A 138 -1.91 -25.31 -13.76
CA ALA A 138 -0.90 -24.44 -13.17
C ALA A 138 0.16 -25.34 -12.53
N SER A 139 1.30 -25.51 -13.22
CA SER A 139 2.44 -26.26 -12.69
C SER A 139 2.72 -25.78 -11.26
N PRO A 140 2.86 -26.68 -10.28
CA PRO A 140 3.36 -26.30 -8.97
C PRO A 140 4.82 -25.95 -9.19
N LEU A 141 5.09 -24.70 -9.57
CA LEU A 141 6.43 -24.16 -9.45
C LEU A 141 6.80 -24.40 -7.99
N SER A 142 7.77 -25.29 -7.81
CA SER A 142 8.24 -25.82 -6.54
C SER A 142 9.01 -24.71 -5.85
N PHE A 143 8.30 -23.67 -5.45
CA PHE A 143 8.83 -22.65 -4.58
C PHE A 143 8.70 -23.20 -3.16
N PRO A 144 9.81 -23.31 -2.40
CA PRO A 144 9.71 -23.56 -0.97
C PRO A 144 8.87 -22.41 -0.42
N SER A 145 7.63 -22.68 0.01
CA SER A 145 6.67 -21.67 0.43
C SER A 145 7.36 -20.64 1.33
N PRO A 146 7.69 -19.43 0.81
CA PRO A 146 8.34 -18.43 1.65
C PRO A 146 7.25 -17.94 2.59
N VAL A 147 7.52 -17.98 3.89
CA VAL A 147 6.66 -17.33 4.87
C VAL A 147 6.39 -15.90 4.38
N PRO A 148 5.13 -15.51 4.19
CA PRO A 148 4.76 -14.24 3.58
C PRO A 148 5.42 -13.09 4.33
N LEU A 149 6.05 -12.18 3.59
CA LEU A 149 6.83 -11.10 4.19
C LEU A 149 5.94 -10.10 4.96
N ILE A 150 4.70 -9.90 4.51
CA ILE A 150 3.69 -9.08 5.17
C ILE A 150 2.97 -9.90 6.24
N ARG A 151 3.04 -9.47 7.50
CA ARG A 151 2.33 -10.06 8.64
C ARG A 151 0.91 -9.52 8.79
N THR A 152 0.73 -8.23 8.54
CA THR A 152 -0.59 -7.59 8.61
C THR A 152 -0.70 -6.50 7.56
N MET A 153 -1.87 -6.37 6.97
CA MET A 153 -2.20 -5.32 6.01
C MET A 153 -3.43 -4.54 6.47
N GLU A 154 -3.35 -3.22 6.38
CA GLU A 154 -4.50 -2.33 6.51
C GLU A 154 -4.66 -1.51 5.23
N SER A 155 -5.89 -1.23 4.82
CA SER A 155 -6.21 -0.29 3.74
C SER A 155 -7.31 0.67 4.17
N ARG A 156 -7.14 1.95 3.84
CA ARG A 156 -8.10 3.02 4.14
C ARG A 156 -8.36 3.84 2.89
N ILE A 157 -9.64 4.06 2.57
CA ILE A 157 -10.07 4.95 1.49
C ILE A 157 -10.32 6.35 2.05
N MET A 158 -9.76 7.36 1.39
CA MET A 158 -9.85 8.76 1.71
C MET A 158 -10.46 9.51 0.53
N ILE A 159 -11.45 10.35 0.80
CA ILE A 159 -12.11 11.18 -0.21
C ILE A 159 -11.82 12.64 0.16
N PRO A 160 -10.85 13.30 -0.50
CA PRO A 160 -10.53 14.69 -0.21
C PRO A 160 -11.72 15.61 -0.54
N LEU A 161 -11.85 16.69 0.23
CA LEU A 161 -12.80 17.77 -0.07
C LEU A 161 -12.48 18.42 -1.42
N LYS A 162 -13.49 19.01 -2.08
CA LYS A 162 -13.33 19.69 -3.39
C LYS A 162 -12.28 20.81 -3.40
N ILE A 163 -12.02 21.42 -2.24
CA ILE A 163 -11.03 22.50 -2.07
C ILE A 163 -9.62 21.98 -1.78
N SER A 164 -9.44 20.66 -1.65
CA SER A 164 -8.15 20.06 -1.32
C SER A 164 -7.19 20.19 -2.51
N PRO A 165 -5.90 20.50 -2.30
CA PRO A 165 -4.87 20.42 -3.33
C PRO A 165 -4.66 19.00 -3.91
N LEU A 166 -5.27 17.98 -3.30
CA LEU A 166 -5.28 16.61 -3.80
C LEU A 166 -6.37 16.36 -4.87
N GLN A 167 -7.19 17.36 -5.20
CA GLN A 167 -8.22 17.32 -6.26
C GLN A 167 -7.80 18.15 -7.48
#